data_AF-A0A1M6NJR7-F1
#
_entry.id   AF-A0A1M6NJR7-F1
#
_cell.length_a   1.000
_cell.length_b   1.000
_cell.length_c   1.000
_cell.angle_alpha   90.00
_cell.angle_beta   90.00
_cell.angle_gamma   90.00
#
_symmetry.space_group_name_H-M   'P 1'
#
loop_
_entity.id
_entity.type
_entity.pdbx_description
1 polymer ?
#
loop_
_entity_poly.entity_id
_entity_poly.type
_entity_poly.pdbx_seq_one_letter_code
_entity_poly.pdbx_strand_id
1 'polypeptide(L)'
;MNIDRDNFESYMERILEQIELLHQKTDKFMTDPGGKELKLMDNQDLCQLLNINKRTLQRYRSRGTLKYLRIGGKTFYTVEQVNDFIKNSGY
;
A
#
# COMPACT_ATOMS: atom_id res chain seq x y z
N MET A 1 -10.55 -21.63 31.86
CA MET A 1 -11.12 -20.30 32.05
C MET A 1 -12.03 -20.03 30.86
N ASN A 2 -13.33 -19.86 31.07
CA ASN A 2 -14.20 -19.32 30.03
C ASN A 2 -13.97 -17.82 30.00
N ILE A 3 -13.63 -17.28 28.83
CA ILE A 3 -13.61 -15.84 28.62
C ILE A 3 -15.06 -15.44 28.51
N ASP A 4 -15.54 -14.64 29.47
CA ASP A 4 -16.90 -14.12 29.41
C ASP A 4 -17.07 -13.20 28.21
N ARG A 5 -18.29 -13.10 27.68
CA ARG A 5 -18.56 -12.35 26.45
C ARG A 5 -18.11 -10.90 26.56
N ASP A 6 -18.38 -10.27 27.69
CA ASP A 6 -18.04 -8.87 27.94
C ASP A 6 -16.52 -8.64 27.98
N ASN A 7 -15.78 -9.60 28.54
CA ASN A 7 -14.32 -9.55 28.54
C ASN A 7 -13.77 -9.71 27.11
N PHE A 8 -14.36 -10.61 26.32
CA PHE A 8 -13.97 -10.77 24.92
C PHE A 8 -14.24 -9.51 24.10
N GLU A 9 -15.43 -8.92 24.23
CA GLU A 9 -15.81 -7.68 23.53
C GLU A 9 -14.87 -6.52 23.92
N SER A 10 -14.56 -6.36 25.22
CA SER A 10 -13.62 -5.34 25.69
C SER A 10 -12.19 -5.53 25.13
N TYR A 11 -11.70 -6.77 25.06
CA TYR A 11 -10.39 -7.02 24.43
C TYR A 11 -10.41 -6.72 22.93
N MET A 12 -11.50 -7.07 22.23
CA MET A 12 -11.65 -6.80 20.80
C MET A 12 -11.72 -5.30 20.50
N GLU A 13 -12.46 -4.52 21.28
CA GLU A 13 -12.50 -3.06 21.15
C GLU A 13 -11.11 -2.44 21.30
N ARG A 14 -10.36 -2.86 22.33
CA ARG A 14 -8.99 -2.38 22.55
C ARG A 14 -8.06 -2.77 21.40
N ILE A 15 -8.20 -3.96 20.84
CA ILE A 15 -7.39 -4.40 19.69
C ILE A 15 -7.73 -3.55 18.44
N LEU A 16 -9.00 -3.29 18.18
CA LEU A 16 -9.44 -2.46 17.06
C LEU A 16 -8.91 -1.02 17.19
N GLU A 17 -9.00 -0.43 18.38
CA GLU A 17 -8.44 0.91 18.65
C GLU A 17 -6.93 0.96 18.38
N GLN A 18 -6.18 -0.07 18.82
CA GLN A 18 -4.74 -0.13 18.54
C GLN A 18 -4.44 -0.28 17.04
N ILE A 19 -5.25 -1.04 16.29
CA ILE A 19 -5.11 -1.17 14.83
C ILE A 19 -5.35 0.18 14.13
N GLU A 20 -6.40 0.91 14.52
CA GLU A 20 -6.70 2.24 13.96
C GLU A 20 -5.59 3.25 14.25
N LEU A 21 -5.07 3.28 15.49
CA LEU A 21 -3.94 4.13 15.86
C LEU A 21 -2.67 3.81 15.06
N LEU A 22 -2.41 2.54 14.79
CA LEU A 22 -1.30 2.12 13.94
C LEU A 22 -1.50 2.58 12.50
N HIS A 23 -2.71 2.46 11.95
CA HIS A 23 -3.04 2.92 10.60
C HIS A 23 -2.85 4.44 10.46
N GLN A 24 -3.33 5.22 11.42
CA GLN A 24 -3.18 6.67 11.40
C GLN A 24 -1.71 7.11 11.47
N LYS A 25 -0.87 6.37 12.21
CA LYS A 25 0.57 6.62 12.25
C LYS A 25 1.20 6.31 10.90
N THR A 26 0.87 5.18 10.28
CA THR A 26 1.39 4.82 8.95
C THR A 26 1.02 5.85 7.88
N ASP A 27 -0.19 6.40 7.91
CA ASP A 27 -0.62 7.44 6.97
C ASP A 27 0.19 8.75 7.13
N LYS A 28 0.50 9.13 8.37
CA LYS A 28 1.35 10.31 8.66
C LYS A 28 2.79 10.13 8.19
N PHE A 29 3.32 8.89 8.17
CA PHE A 29 4.64 8.61 7.60
C PHE A 29 4.66 8.64 6.07
N MET A 30 3.50 8.50 5.42
CA MET A 30 3.37 8.55 3.96
C MET A 30 3.19 9.97 3.40
N THR A 31 2.99 10.97 4.26
CA THR A 31 2.71 12.36 3.85
C THR A 31 3.84 13.28 4.31
N ASP A 32 4.64 13.80 3.38
CA ASP A 32 5.70 14.77 3.68
C ASP A 32 5.08 16.15 4.05
N PRO A 33 5.63 16.92 5.01
CA PRO A 33 5.12 18.24 5.41
C PRO A 33 5.04 19.27 4.28
N GLY A 34 5.70 19.03 3.15
CA GLY A 34 5.71 19.91 1.97
C GLY A 34 4.60 19.65 0.95
N GLY A 35 3.69 18.69 1.18
CA GLY A 35 2.54 18.45 0.28
C GLY A 35 2.88 17.90 -1.10
N LYS A 36 4.16 17.62 -1.39
CA LYS A 36 4.56 16.81 -2.54
C LYS A 36 4.50 15.35 -2.14
N GLU A 37 3.49 14.64 -2.63
CA GLU A 37 3.43 13.17 -2.55
C GLU A 37 4.62 12.56 -3.28
N LEU A 38 5.76 12.45 -2.61
CA LEU A 38 6.79 11.46 -2.95
C LEU A 38 6.36 10.09 -2.40
N LYS A 39 5.09 9.73 -2.62
CA LYS A 39 4.54 8.45 -2.18
C LYS A 39 5.09 7.37 -3.09
N LEU A 40 6.18 6.75 -2.63
CA LEU A 40 6.72 5.55 -3.23
C LEU A 40 5.79 4.40 -2.87
N MET A 41 5.10 3.87 -3.88
CA MET A 41 4.28 2.68 -3.72
C MET A 41 5.17 1.45 -3.81
N ASP A 42 5.03 0.51 -2.90
CA ASP A 42 5.67 -0.78 -3.04
C ASP A 42 4.85 -1.72 -3.94
N ASN A 43 5.29 -2.97 -4.08
CA ASN A 43 4.57 -3.95 -4.91
C ASN A 43 3.15 -4.24 -4.39
N GLN A 44 2.93 -4.21 -3.07
CA GLN A 44 1.65 -4.54 -2.45
C GLN A 44 0.67 -3.39 -2.65
N ASP A 45 1.10 -2.16 -2.39
CA ASP A 45 0.30 -0.94 -2.62
C ASP A 45 -0.17 -0.88 -4.07
N LEU A 46 0.73 -1.14 -5.02
CA LEU A 46 0.40 -1.09 -6.43
C LEU A 46 -0.51 -2.24 -6.88
N CYS A 47 -0.36 -3.43 -6.29
CA CYS A 47 -1.27 -4.55 -6.54
C CYS A 47 -2.70 -4.21 -6.09
N GLN A 48 -2.84 -3.57 -4.93
CA GLN A 48 -4.14 -3.14 -4.41
C GLN A 48 -4.74 -2.02 -5.28
N LEU A 49 -3.94 -1.02 -5.64
CA LEU A 49 -4.38 0.12 -6.44
C LEU A 49 -4.91 -0.31 -7.82
N LEU A 50 -4.17 -1.19 -8.51
CA LEU A 50 -4.55 -1.67 -9.84
C LEU A 50 -5.52 -2.87 -9.81
N ASN A 51 -5.87 -3.35 -8.61
CA ASN A 51 -6.62 -4.59 -8.41
C ASN A 51 -6.02 -5.79 -9.17
N ILE A 52 -4.70 -5.96 -9.09
CA ILE A 52 -3.96 -7.03 -9.76
C ILE A 52 -3.15 -7.86 -8.77
N ASN A 53 -2.78 -9.07 -9.19
CA ASN A 53 -1.84 -9.89 -8.43
C ASN A 53 -0.37 -9.62 -8.83
N LYS A 54 0.55 -10.09 -7.98
CA LYS A 54 2.00 -9.95 -8.16
C LYS A 54 2.51 -10.55 -9.48
N ARG A 55 1.87 -11.61 -10.00
CA ARG A 55 2.23 -12.24 -11.27
C ARG A 55 1.92 -11.32 -12.44
N THR A 56 0.77 -10.65 -12.42
CA THR A 56 0.40 -9.64 -13.42
C THR A 56 1.32 -8.42 -13.33
N LEU A 57 1.64 -7.95 -12.13
CA LEU A 57 2.61 -6.87 -11.93
C LEU A 57 3.98 -7.22 -12.54
N GLN A 58 4.46 -8.45 -12.33
CA GLN A 58 5.72 -8.91 -12.93
C GLN A 58 5.65 -9.02 -14.46
N ARG A 59 4.49 -9.34 -15.04
CA ARG A 59 4.28 -9.27 -16.50
C ARG A 59 4.41 -7.84 -17.02
N TYR A 60 3.84 -6.85 -16.33
CA TYR A 60 3.98 -5.44 -16.75
C TYR A 60 5.43 -4.95 -16.70
N ARG A 61 6.22 -5.43 -15.74
CA ARG A 61 7.65 -5.11 -15.65
C ARG A 61 8.47 -5.78 -16.75
N SER A 62 8.25 -7.08 -16.98
CA SER A 62 8.97 -7.83 -18.03
C SER A 62 8.63 -7.34 -19.44
N ARG A 63 7.41 -6.84 -19.66
CA ARG A 63 7.01 -6.18 -20.92
C ARG A 63 7.50 -4.75 -21.05
N GLY A 64 8.07 -4.15 -19.99
CA GLY A 64 8.51 -2.76 -19.98
C GLY A 64 7.38 -1.73 -19.99
N THR A 65 6.12 -2.15 -19.81
CA THR A 65 4.96 -1.23 -19.84
C THR A 65 4.87 -0.39 -18.56
N LEU A 66 5.40 -0.90 -17.45
CA LEU A 66 5.40 -0.22 -16.15
C LEU A 66 6.84 0.08 -15.71
N LYS A 67 7.17 1.37 -15.63
CA LYS A 67 8.44 1.87 -15.09
C LYS A 67 8.52 1.60 -13.59
N TYR A 68 9.73 1.40 -13.08
CA TYR A 68 9.95 1.15 -11.65
C TYR A 68 11.31 1.67 -11.18
N LEU A 69 11.43 1.86 -9.88
CA LEU A 69 12.66 2.21 -9.17
C LEU A 69 13.11 1.04 -8.30
N ARG A 70 14.42 0.86 -8.15
CA ARG A 70 14.98 -0.13 -7.23
C ARG A 70 15.80 0.58 -6.16
N ILE A 71 15.35 0.49 -4.91
CA ILE A 71 16.00 1.11 -3.75
C ILE A 71 16.25 0.00 -2.72
N GLY A 72 17.51 -0.22 -2.34
CA GLY A 72 17.87 -1.24 -1.35
C GLY A 72 17.41 -2.66 -1.71
N GLY A 73 17.40 -3.01 -3.00
CA GLY A 73 16.95 -4.32 -3.48
C GLY A 73 15.42 -4.48 -3.61
N LYS A 74 14.63 -3.60 -2.97
CA LYS A 74 13.17 -3.53 -3.11
C LYS A 74 12.77 -2.69 -4.32
N THR A 75 11.60 -3.00 -4.88
CA THR A 75 11.02 -2.20 -5.97
C THR A 75 10.03 -1.21 -5.41
N PHE A 76 10.10 0.01 -5.92
CA PHE A 76 9.14 1.06 -5.69
C PHE A 76 8.65 1.66 -7.01
N TYR A 77 7.50 2.32 -6.92
CA TYR A 77 6.84 2.99 -8.03
C TYR A 77 6.49 4.40 -7.61
N THR A 78 6.71 5.37 -8.49
CA THR A 78 6.26 6.74 -8.25
C THR A 78 4.83 6.93 -8.74
N VAL A 79 4.12 7.89 -8.16
CA VAL A 79 2.77 8.28 -8.59
C VAL A 79 2.76 8.64 -10.09
N GLU A 80 3.78 9.37 -10.57
CA GLU A 80 3.91 9.72 -11.99
C GLU A 80 4.01 8.48 -12.90
N GLN A 81 4.85 7.51 -12.53
CA GLN A 81 5.02 6.27 -13.30
C GLN A 81 3.73 5.46 -13.37
N VAL A 82 2.97 5.43 -12.28
CA VAL A 82 1.69 4.72 -12.20
C VAL A 82 0.62 5.45 -13.00
N ASN A 83 0.54 6.78 -12.91
CA ASN A 83 -0.40 7.58 -13.70
C ASN A 83 -0.12 7.46 -15.21
N ASP A 84 1.16 7.49 -15.61
CA ASP A 84 1.55 7.24 -17.00
C ASP A 84 1.14 5.83 -17.45
N PHE A 85 1.31 4.84 -16.57
CA PHE A 85 0.88 3.47 -16.86
C PHE A 85 -0.63 3.37 -17.06
N ILE A 86 -1.44 3.97 -16.19
CA ILE A 86 -2.91 3.96 -16.29
C ILE A 86 -3.37 4.64 -17.59
N LYS A 87 -2.84 5.84 -17.88
CA LYS A 87 -3.16 6.59 -19.11
C LYS A 87 -2.83 5.83 -20.39
N ASN A 88 -1.69 5.14 -20.42
CA ASN A 88 -1.23 4.41 -21.61
C ASN A 88 -1.83 3.00 -21.74
N SER A 89 -2.30 2.41 -20.64
CA SER A 89 -2.76 1.01 -20.61
C SER A 89 -4.29 0.86 -20.71
N GLY A 90 -5.04 1.97 -20.73
CA GLY A 90 -6.49 1.95 -20.90
C GLY A 90 -7.24 1.29 -19.76
N TYR A 91 -6.74 1.44 -18.52
CA TYR A 91 -7.50 1.15 -17.29
C TYR A 91 -8.34 2.36 -16.89
#